data_AF-A0A1H9NC29-F1
#
_entry.id   AF-A0A1H9NC29-F1
#
_cell.length_a   1.000
_cell.length_b   1.000
_cell.length_c   1.000
_cell.angle_alpha   90.00
_cell.angle_beta   90.00
_cell.angle_gamma   90.00
#
_symmetry.space_group_name_H-M   'P 1'
#
loop_
_entity.id
_entity.type
_entity.pdbx_description
1 polymer ?
#
loop_
_entity_poly.entity_id
_entity_poly.type
_entity_poly.pdbx_seq_one_letter_code
_entity_poly.pdbx_strand_id
1 'polypeptide(L)'
;MPQAERDAPQADAPLTRNDVAGIADYARIALTPEELDQMTAYLNDAVALLKPIRHFCLEGVEPTFHPIGGLANVMAPDEPDPARSLPTEVALSAAASSRGRFFRIPSILGAAEDAPADSDPTATPGGAMSDDGATGEVGR
;
A
#
# COMPACT_ATOMS: atom_id res chain seq x y z
N MET A 1 -21.10 29.84 2.80
CA MET A 1 -21.18 28.38 2.98
C MET A 1 -21.29 28.12 4.48
N PRO A 2 -22.43 27.66 5.01
CA PRO A 2 -22.51 27.31 6.43
C PRO A 2 -21.64 26.06 6.64
N GLN A 3 -20.66 26.17 7.53
CA GLN A 3 -19.85 25.05 7.97
C GLN A 3 -20.79 24.05 8.63
N ALA A 4 -20.88 22.84 8.08
CA ALA A 4 -21.52 21.73 8.76
C ALA A 4 -20.73 21.48 10.05
N GLU A 5 -21.32 21.89 11.16
CA GLU A 5 -20.99 21.48 12.51
C GLU A 5 -21.12 19.95 12.52
N ARG A 6 -20.02 19.26 12.18
CA ARG A 6 -19.93 17.82 12.39
C ARG A 6 -19.96 17.67 13.90
N ASP A 7 -20.99 17.02 14.43
CA ASP A 7 -21.03 16.52 15.80
C ASP A 7 -19.67 15.94 16.13
N ALA A 8 -18.90 16.64 16.96
CA ALA A 8 -17.69 16.09 17.52
C ALA A 8 -18.15 14.86 18.32
N PRO A 9 -17.62 13.65 18.07
CA PRO A 9 -17.95 12.52 18.91
C PRO A 9 -17.60 12.90 20.35
N GLN A 10 -18.54 12.72 21.28
CA GLN A 10 -18.31 12.97 22.71
C GLN A 10 -17.04 12.21 23.12
N ALA A 11 -15.94 12.93 23.30
CA ALA A 11 -14.59 12.38 23.44
C ALA A 11 -14.32 11.63 24.77
N ASP A 12 -15.36 11.27 25.50
CA ASP A 12 -15.29 10.59 26.80
C ASP A 12 -16.14 9.31 26.87
N ALA A 13 -16.91 8.98 25.83
CA ALA A 13 -17.55 7.67 25.74
C ALA A 13 -16.49 6.61 25.40
N PRO A 14 -16.50 5.44 26.08
CA PRO A 14 -15.59 4.36 25.74
C PRO A 14 -15.86 3.88 24.31
N LEU A 15 -14.79 3.51 23.60
CA LEU A 15 -14.86 2.93 22.26
C LEU A 15 -15.62 1.60 22.33
N THR A 16 -16.61 1.46 21.46
CA THR A 16 -17.34 0.20 21.30
C THR A 16 -16.55 -0.76 20.42
N ARG A 17 -16.93 -2.04 20.48
CA ARG A 17 -16.37 -3.08 19.61
C ARG A 17 -16.51 -2.73 18.11
N ASN A 18 -17.61 -2.08 17.72
CA ASN A 18 -17.84 -1.67 16.34
C ASN A 18 -16.93 -0.51 15.92
N ASP A 19 -16.65 0.42 16.82
CA ASP A 19 -15.71 1.53 16.55
C ASP A 19 -14.31 0.97 16.28
N VAL A 20 -13.88 0.00 17.10
CA VAL A 20 -12.57 -0.64 16.95
C VAL A 20 -12.50 -1.50 15.68
N ALA A 21 -13.60 -2.19 15.32
CA ALA A 21 -13.68 -2.90 14.05
C ALA A 21 -13.56 -1.94 12.84
N GLY A 22 -14.20 -0.77 12.91
CA GLY A 22 -14.08 0.26 11.88
C GLY A 22 -12.65 0.82 11.76
N ILE A 23 -11.97 1.03 12.89
CA ILE A 23 -10.55 1.44 12.91
C ILE A 23 -9.66 0.35 12.30
N ALA A 24 -9.90 -0.93 12.63
CA ALA A 24 -9.13 -2.05 12.10
C ALA A 24 -9.29 -2.18 10.57
N ASP A 25 -10.51 -2.06 10.04
CA ASP A 25 -10.74 -2.07 8.59
C ASP A 25 -10.07 -0.86 7.91
N TYR A 26 -10.17 0.33 8.50
CA TYR A 26 -9.48 1.52 8.00
C TYR A 26 -7.96 1.31 7.91
N ALA A 27 -7.37 0.66 8.92
CA ALA A 27 -5.96 0.32 8.96
C ALA A 27 -5.58 -0.94 8.16
N ARG A 28 -6.56 -1.62 7.52
CA ARG A 28 -6.39 -2.89 6.81
C ARG A 28 -5.80 -4.01 7.68
N ILE A 29 -6.21 -4.06 8.95
CA ILE A 29 -5.82 -5.10 9.92
C ILE A 29 -7.00 -6.06 10.09
N ALA A 30 -6.79 -7.33 9.75
CA ALA A 30 -7.77 -8.38 10.01
C ALA A 30 -7.60 -8.90 11.45
N LEU A 31 -8.55 -8.55 12.33
CA LEU A 31 -8.59 -9.03 13.71
C LEU A 31 -9.57 -10.20 13.84
N THR A 32 -9.17 -11.23 14.58
CA THR A 32 -10.09 -12.27 15.05
C THR A 32 -11.09 -11.70 16.07
N PRO A 33 -12.23 -12.38 16.32
CA PRO A 33 -13.19 -11.94 17.33
C PRO A 33 -12.58 -11.72 18.72
N GLU A 34 -11.64 -12.59 19.13
CA GLU A 34 -10.95 -12.53 20.41
C GLU A 34 -9.96 -11.36 20.47
N GLU A 35 -9.19 -11.15 19.39
CA GLU A 35 -8.28 -10.00 19.29
C GLU A 35 -9.04 -8.67 19.27
N LEU A 36 -10.23 -8.65 18.67
CA LEU A 36 -11.08 -7.46 18.65
C LEU A 36 -11.54 -7.07 20.06
N ASP A 37 -11.88 -8.05 20.90
CA ASP A 37 -12.26 -7.80 22.30
C ASP A 37 -11.06 -7.29 23.11
N GLN A 38 -9.90 -7.91 22.93
CA GLN A 38 -8.65 -7.50 23.59
C GLN A 38 -8.21 -6.09 23.15
N MET A 39 -8.31 -5.79 21.86
CA MET A 39 -7.97 -4.48 21.29
C MET A 39 -8.93 -3.40 21.78
N THR A 40 -10.22 -3.75 21.95
CA THR A 40 -11.21 -2.80 22.49
C THR A 40 -10.89 -2.40 23.92
N ALA A 41 -10.51 -3.35 24.78
CA ALA A 41 -10.04 -3.02 26.13
C ALA A 41 -8.77 -2.17 26.09
N TYR A 42 -7.77 -2.59 25.30
CA TYR A 42 -6.49 -1.91 25.20
C TYR A 42 -6.60 -0.45 24.72
N LEU A 43 -7.39 -0.19 23.67
CA LEU A 43 -7.55 1.16 23.14
C LEU A 43 -8.27 2.09 24.13
N ASN A 44 -9.24 1.57 24.87
CA ASN A 44 -9.91 2.33 25.93
C ASN A 44 -8.94 2.71 27.06
N ASP A 45 -8.06 1.78 27.47
CA ASP A 45 -7.00 2.05 28.45
C ASP A 45 -6.00 3.10 27.93
N ALA A 46 -5.59 2.99 26.66
CA ALA A 46 -4.69 3.95 26.02
C ALA A 46 -5.29 5.36 25.94
N VAL A 47 -6.58 5.48 25.58
CA VAL A 47 -7.29 6.76 25.58
C VAL A 47 -7.38 7.32 27.00
N ALA A 48 -7.66 6.48 28.00
CA ALA A 48 -7.69 6.90 29.40
C ALA A 48 -6.33 7.44 29.87
N LEU A 49 -5.23 6.81 29.46
CA LEU A 49 -3.87 7.26 29.74
C LEU A 49 -3.57 8.65 29.19
N LEU A 50 -4.13 9.01 28.03
CA LEU A 50 -3.88 10.29 27.35
C LEU A 50 -4.79 11.43 27.85
N LYS A 51 -5.82 11.15 28.64
CA LYS A 51 -6.74 12.17 29.21
C LYS A 51 -6.03 13.38 29.85
N PRO A 52 -4.89 13.23 30.56
CA PRO A 52 -4.20 14.38 31.17
C PRO A 52 -3.82 15.48 30.19
N ILE A 53 -3.56 15.16 28.91
CA ILE A 53 -3.16 16.13 27.88
C ILE A 53 -4.25 17.20 27.64
N ARG A 54 -5.51 16.91 27.98
CA ARG A 54 -6.62 17.88 27.83
C ARG A 54 -6.60 19.02 28.86
N HIS A 55 -5.77 18.94 29.91
CA HIS A 55 -5.71 19.97 30.97
C HIS A 55 -4.73 21.11 30.65
N PHE A 56 -3.98 21.04 29.54
CA PHE A 56 -3.11 22.12 29.13
C PHE A 56 -3.92 23.29 28.53
N CYS A 57 -3.64 24.52 28.96
CA CYS A 57 -4.20 25.71 28.33
C CYS A 57 -3.47 25.96 27.01
N LEU A 58 -4.19 25.84 25.89
CA LEU A 58 -3.65 26.00 24.54
C LEU A 58 -4.12 27.31 23.87
N GLU A 59 -4.68 28.25 24.65
CA GLU A 59 -5.14 29.54 24.12
C GLU A 59 -3.95 30.34 23.57
N GLY A 60 -4.02 30.68 22.27
CA GLY A 60 -2.97 31.41 21.57
C GLY A 60 -1.71 30.58 21.23
N VAL A 61 -1.74 29.25 21.40
CA VAL A 61 -0.63 28.36 21.02
C VAL A 61 -0.87 27.81 19.62
N GLU A 62 -0.04 28.21 18.66
CA GLU A 62 -0.08 27.67 17.31
C GLU A 62 0.40 26.20 17.27
N PRO A 63 -0.28 25.30 16.54
CA PRO A 63 0.17 23.93 16.35
C PRO A 63 1.56 23.84 15.74
N THR A 64 2.44 23.03 16.33
CA THR A 64 3.77 22.78 15.77
C THR A 64 3.68 21.69 14.70
N PHE A 65 3.76 22.07 13.42
CA PHE A 65 3.73 21.14 12.28
C PHE A 65 5.08 20.43 12.06
N HIS A 66 6.16 21.21 12.05
CA HIS A 66 7.53 20.72 11.89
C HIS A 66 8.41 21.35 12.97
N PRO A 67 9.22 20.56 13.70
CA PRO A 67 10.09 21.11 14.73
C PRO A 67 11.22 21.98 14.16
N ILE A 68 11.49 21.89 12.85
CA ILE A 68 12.52 22.65 12.15
C ILE A 68 11.85 23.86 11.47
N GLY A 69 11.79 24.99 12.18
CA GLY A 69 11.04 26.18 11.75
C GLY A 69 11.66 27.02 10.62
N GLY A 70 12.83 26.64 10.09
CA GLY A 70 13.55 27.40 9.06
C GLY A 70 13.52 26.81 7.65
N LEU A 71 13.02 25.57 7.50
CA LEU A 71 12.91 24.94 6.19
C LEU A 71 11.63 25.41 5.51
N ALA A 72 11.80 26.11 4.40
CA ALA A 72 10.71 26.51 3.53
C ALA A 72 11.13 26.31 2.08
N ASN A 73 10.16 25.98 1.22
CA ASN A 73 10.37 25.89 -0.23
C ASN A 73 11.53 24.97 -0.64
N VAL A 74 11.64 23.81 0.01
CA VAL A 74 12.61 22.78 -0.36
C VAL A 74 12.13 22.13 -1.67
N MET A 75 12.70 22.56 -2.78
CA MET A 75 12.32 22.12 -4.12
C MET A 75 13.42 21.24 -4.72
N ALA A 76 13.02 20.23 -5.50
CA ALA A 76 13.90 19.52 -6.41
C ALA A 76 13.81 20.14 -7.81
N PRO A 77 14.90 20.18 -8.60
CA PRO A 77 14.84 20.57 -10.00
C PRO A 77 13.98 19.58 -10.79
N ASP A 78 13.27 20.07 -11.80
CA ASP A 78 12.50 19.24 -12.74
C ASP A 78 13.43 18.64 -13.80
N GLU A 79 14.40 17.86 -13.35
CA GLU A 79 15.40 17.22 -14.20
C GLU A 79 15.48 15.73 -13.84
N PRO A 80 15.65 14.83 -14.84
CA PRO A 80 15.87 13.43 -14.55
C PRO A 80 17.10 13.23 -13.65
N ASP A 81 16.98 12.36 -12.65
CA ASP A 81 18.09 11.91 -11.81
C ASP A 81 18.38 10.41 -12.11
N PRO A 82 19.21 10.10 -13.13
CA PRO A 82 19.56 8.72 -13.48
C PRO A 82 20.29 7.99 -12.36
N ALA A 83 21.00 8.70 -11.48
CA ALA A 83 21.74 8.10 -10.38
C ALA A 83 20.81 7.53 -9.30
N ARG A 84 19.60 8.09 -9.13
CA ARG A 84 18.56 7.57 -8.23
C ARG A 84 17.63 6.54 -8.88
N SER A 85 17.69 6.38 -10.20
CA SER A 85 16.86 5.42 -10.90
C SER A 85 17.35 3.99 -10.61
N LEU A 86 16.46 3.13 -10.11
CA LEU A 86 16.79 1.74 -9.82
C LEU A 86 16.63 0.87 -11.07
N PRO A 87 17.58 -0.05 -11.36
CA PRO A 87 17.34 -1.12 -12.33
C PRO A 87 16.12 -1.95 -11.94
N THR A 88 15.38 -2.48 -12.91
CA THR A 88 14.12 -3.20 -12.66
C THR A 88 14.34 -4.41 -11.75
N GLU A 89 15.45 -5.10 -11.94
CA GLU A 89 15.87 -6.27 -11.16
C GLU A 89 16.10 -5.89 -9.69
N VAL A 90 16.69 -4.73 -9.45
CA VAL A 90 16.92 -4.20 -8.08
C VAL A 90 15.60 -3.79 -7.44
N ALA A 91 14.73 -3.10 -8.19
CA ALA A 91 13.41 -2.68 -7.71
C ALA A 91 12.51 -3.86 -7.32
N LEU A 92 12.63 -5.00 -8.02
CA LEU A 92 11.85 -6.21 -7.77
C LEU A 92 12.52 -7.19 -6.79
N SER A 93 13.75 -6.92 -6.34
CA SER A 93 14.54 -7.86 -5.53
C SER A 93 13.88 -8.25 -4.20
N ALA A 94 13.08 -7.34 -3.61
CA ALA A 94 12.34 -7.57 -2.37
C ALA A 94 10.86 -7.95 -2.60
N ALA A 95 10.43 -8.14 -3.85
CA ALA A 95 9.05 -8.50 -4.15
C ALA A 95 8.75 -9.93 -3.66
N ALA A 96 7.67 -10.11 -2.90
CA ALA A 96 7.21 -11.45 -2.52
C ALA A 96 6.83 -12.32 -3.73
N SER A 97 6.33 -11.70 -4.80
CA SER A 97 6.09 -12.36 -6.08
C SER A 97 6.18 -11.35 -7.23
N SER A 98 6.80 -11.75 -8.33
CA SER A 98 6.93 -10.96 -9.55
C SER A 98 6.63 -11.81 -10.78
N ARG A 99 6.28 -11.15 -11.89
CA ARG A 99 6.13 -11.77 -13.21
C ARG A 99 6.76 -10.86 -14.25
N GLY A 100 7.89 -11.29 -14.81
CA GLY A 100 8.68 -10.44 -15.70
C GLY A 100 9.11 -9.15 -14.99
N ARG A 101 8.69 -7.99 -15.51
CA ARG A 101 9.01 -6.67 -14.97
C ARG A 101 7.97 -6.10 -13.98
N PHE A 102 7.02 -6.93 -13.51
CA PHE A 102 5.89 -6.47 -12.71
C PHE A 102 5.83 -7.13 -11.34
N PHE A 103 5.32 -6.40 -10.33
CA PHE A 103 4.85 -6.97 -9.07
C PHE A 103 3.57 -7.75 -9.32
N ARG A 104 3.46 -8.94 -8.72
CA ARG A 104 2.26 -9.78 -8.84
C ARG A 104 1.36 -9.59 -7.62
N ILE A 105 0.12 -9.18 -7.86
CA ILE A 105 -0.93 -9.03 -6.83
C ILE A 105 -2.20 -9.80 -7.24
N PRO A 106 -3.07 -10.17 -6.28
CA PRO A 106 -4.41 -10.66 -6.58
C PRO A 106 -5.24 -9.65 -7.39
N SER A 107 -6.16 -10.14 -8.21
CA SER A 107 -7.04 -9.28 -9.02
C SER A 107 -7.98 -8.45 -8.14
N ILE A 108 -8.11 -7.17 -8.46
CA ILE A 108 -8.93 -6.21 -7.72
C ILE A 108 -10.43 -6.32 -8.02
N LEU A 109 -10.82 -6.99 -9.11
CA LEU A 109 -12.23 -7.13 -9.53
C LEU A 109 -12.85 -8.49 -9.18
N GLY A 110 -12.22 -9.26 -8.29
CA GLY A 110 -12.75 -10.52 -7.79
C GLY A 110 -12.64 -11.68 -8.79
N ALA A 111 -11.68 -12.58 -8.57
CA ALA A 111 -11.80 -13.94 -9.06
C ALA A 111 -12.55 -14.74 -7.98
N ALA A 112 -13.87 -14.59 -7.94
CA ALA A 112 -14.75 -15.56 -7.30
C ALA A 112 -15.36 -16.40 -8.42
N GLU A 113 -14.56 -17.31 -8.97
CA GLU A 113 -14.95 -18.59 -9.56
C GLU A 113 -13.71 -19.24 -10.20
N ASP A 114 -13.52 -20.53 -9.94
CA ASP A 114 -12.43 -21.38 -10.39
C ASP A 114 -12.12 -21.22 -11.88
N ALA A 115 -11.05 -20.49 -12.20
CA ALA A 115 -10.38 -20.61 -13.48
C ALA A 115 -9.18 -21.57 -13.29
N PRO A 116 -9.13 -22.72 -13.99
CA PRO A 116 -7.99 -23.62 -13.87
C PRO A 116 -6.70 -22.88 -14.25
N ALA A 117 -5.70 -23.04 -13.38
CA ALA A 117 -4.36 -22.54 -13.57
C ALA A 117 -3.66 -23.31 -14.70
N ASP A 118 -4.08 -23.14 -15.95
CA ASP A 118 -3.21 -23.22 -17.13
C ASP A 118 -4.01 -22.98 -18.41
N SER A 119 -3.86 -21.78 -18.97
CA SER A 119 -3.89 -21.61 -20.41
C SER A 119 -3.07 -20.39 -20.75
N ASP A 120 -1.82 -20.63 -21.10
CA ASP A 120 -0.89 -19.65 -21.66
C ASP A 120 -1.40 -19.20 -23.04
N PRO A 121 -1.83 -17.94 -23.24
CA PRO A 121 -2.22 -17.46 -24.57
C PRO A 121 -1.02 -17.19 -25.48
N THR A 122 0.21 -17.47 -25.02
CA THR A 122 1.46 -17.22 -25.77
C THR A 122 2.08 -18.49 -26.36
N ALA A 123 1.43 -19.64 -26.24
CA ALA A 123 1.87 -20.86 -26.90
C ALA A 123 1.72 -20.74 -28.43
N THR A 124 2.73 -20.16 -29.08
CA THR A 124 2.95 -20.31 -30.52
C THR A 124 3.17 -21.80 -30.80
N PRO A 125 2.31 -22.48 -31.59
CA PRO A 125 2.61 -23.85 -31.99
C PRO A 125 3.80 -23.84 -32.95
N GLY A 126 4.87 -24.50 -32.55
CA GLY A 126 5.99 -24.84 -33.43
C GLY A 126 5.50 -25.75 -34.55
N GLY A 127 5.30 -25.15 -35.72
CA GLY A 127 5.15 -25.86 -36.99
C GLY A 127 6.51 -25.94 -37.67
N ALA A 128 7.06 -27.16 -37.70
CA ALA A 128 8.26 -27.50 -38.45
C ALA A 128 8.07 -27.21 -39.96
N MET A 129 9.04 -26.52 -40.55
CA MET A 129 9.38 -26.69 -41.96
C MET A 129 10.89 -26.83 -42.02
N SER A 130 11.31 -28.09 -42.05
CA SER A 130 12.57 -28.49 -42.65
C SER A 130 12.55 -28.00 -44.10
N ASP A 131 13.52 -27.16 -44.48
CA ASP A 131 13.91 -27.06 -45.87
C ASP A 131 15.38 -27.44 -45.98
N ASP A 132 15.60 -28.18 -47.06
CA ASP A 132 16.62 -29.16 -47.28
C ASP A 132 17.94 -28.51 -47.71
N GLY A 133 19.04 -29.22 -47.47
CA GLY A 133 20.37 -28.72 -47.77
C GLY A 133 20.63 -28.56 -49.27
N ALA A 134 21.37 -27.50 -49.62
CA ALA A 134 22.10 -27.45 -50.88
C ALA A 134 23.54 -26.98 -50.62
N THR A 135 24.43 -27.97 -50.56
CA THR A 135 25.89 -27.82 -50.68
C THR A 135 26.24 -27.53 -52.14
N GLY A 136 27.19 -26.61 -52.39
CA GLY A 136 27.67 -26.33 -53.75
C GLY A 136 28.79 -25.30 -53.81
N GLU A 137 29.96 -25.69 -53.31
CA GLU A 137 31.26 -25.05 -53.52
C GLU A 137 31.75 -25.25 -54.98
N VAL A 138 32.23 -24.18 -55.63
CA VAL A 138 33.32 -24.05 -56.65
C VAL A 138 33.05 -22.75 -57.46
N GLY A 139 33.97 -21.84 -57.80
CA GLY A 139 35.41 -21.70 -57.69
C GLY A 139 35.83 -20.55 -58.63
N ARG A 140 36.87 -19.81 -58.23
CA ARG A 140 37.56 -18.67 -58.90
C ARG A 140 36.93 -17.29 -58.80
#